data_AF-A0A4R9PWA3-F1
#
_entry.id   AF-A0A4R9PWA3-F1
#
_cell.length_a   1.000
_cell.length_b   1.000
_cell.length_c   1.000
_cell.angle_alpha   90.00
_cell.angle_beta   90.00
_cell.angle_gamma   90.00
#
_symmetry.space_group_name_H-M   'P 1'
#
loop_
_entity.id
_entity.type
_entity.pdbx_description
1 polymer ?
#
loop_
_entity_poly.entity_id
_entity_poly.type
_entity_poly.pdbx_seq_one_letter_code
_entity_poly.pdbx_strand_id
1 'polypeptide(L)'
;RIVYARSPRTLPVVLSADEVVHFLEAVPSLKTRTALTTAYAAGLRASETVGLKVGDIDSGRGVILVRHGKGGKDRTVMLSAQLLRILRVYWRLAKPQGWLFPGRDPNRPIDVQVLYSACRSARAAAG
;
A
#
# COMPACT_ATOMS: atom_id res chain seq x y z
N ARG A 1 9.50 -18.64 36.21
CA ARG A 1 9.33 -18.40 34.75
C ARG A 1 8.85 -16.96 34.59
N ILE A 2 9.73 -16.04 34.21
CA ILE A 2 9.40 -14.60 34.16
C ILE A 2 8.49 -14.35 32.95
N VAL A 3 7.31 -13.77 33.20
CA VAL A 3 6.36 -13.32 32.19
C VAL A 3 6.84 -11.96 31.70
N TYR A 4 7.27 -11.86 30.44
CA TYR A 4 7.51 -10.55 29.82
C TYR A 4 6.15 -9.86 29.60
N ALA A 5 5.84 -8.87 30.43
CA ALA A 5 4.78 -7.92 30.11
C ALA A 5 5.22 -7.13 28.87
N ARG A 6 4.42 -7.13 27.80
CA ARG A 6 4.68 -6.27 26.63
C ARG A 6 4.69 -4.83 27.13
N SER A 7 5.81 -4.14 26.94
CA SER A 7 5.91 -2.71 27.23
C SER A 7 4.77 -1.96 26.52
N PRO A 8 4.14 -0.96 27.16
CA PRO A 8 3.12 -0.13 26.51
C PRO A 8 3.73 0.50 25.26
N ARG A 9 3.24 0.13 24.07
CA ARG A 9 3.61 0.84 22.84
C ARG A 9 2.93 2.19 22.93
N THR A 10 3.73 3.26 22.87
CA THR A 10 3.23 4.62 22.69
C THR A 10 2.21 4.62 21.54
N LEU A 11 1.06 5.27 21.75
CA LEU A 11 0.03 5.38 20.72
C LEU A 11 0.68 5.92 19.45
N PRO A 12 0.40 5.34 18.27
CA PRO A 12 1.00 5.80 17.02
C PRO A 12 0.67 7.29 16.83
N VAL A 13 1.70 8.09 16.57
CA VAL A 13 1.54 9.47 16.14
C VAL A 13 0.72 9.45 14.86
N VAL A 14 -0.47 10.04 14.90
CA VAL A 14 -1.35 10.16 13.73
C VAL A 14 -0.84 11.33 12.91
N LEU A 15 -0.40 11.07 11.69
CA LEU A 15 -0.02 12.12 10.74
C LEU A 15 -1.26 12.92 10.33
N SER A 16 -1.13 14.23 10.29
CA SER A 16 -2.07 15.14 9.64
C SER A 16 -2.13 14.87 8.12
N ALA A 17 -3.16 15.39 7.46
CA ALA A 17 -3.30 15.21 6.01
C ALA A 17 -2.10 15.76 5.23
N ASP A 18 -1.58 16.93 5.63
CA ASP A 18 -0.44 17.58 4.97
C ASP A 18 0.87 16.79 5.19
N GLU A 19 1.09 16.27 6.40
CA GLU A 19 2.22 15.38 6.68
C GLU A 19 2.17 14.10 5.84
N VAL A 20 0.98 13.53 5.60
CA VAL A 20 0.83 12.36 4.73
C VAL A 20 1.17 12.71 3.28
N VAL A 21 0.76 13.87 2.79
CA VAL A 21 1.10 14.33 1.44
C VAL A 21 2.61 14.48 1.30
N HIS A 22 3.24 15.22 2.23
CA HIS A 22 4.68 15.45 2.22
C HIS A 22 5.46 14.13 2.31
N PHE A 23 5.03 13.22 3.19
CA PHE A 23 5.58 11.87 3.33
C PHE A 23 5.49 11.06 2.02
N LEU A 24 4.34 11.06 1.35
CA LEU A 24 4.17 10.31 0.11
C LEU A 24 4.99 10.93 -1.04
N GLU A 25 5.11 12.25 -1.09
CA GLU A 25 5.94 12.96 -2.08
C GLU A 25 7.43 12.65 -1.92
N ALA A 26 7.90 12.43 -0.69
CA ALA A 26 9.27 12.06 -0.40
C ALA A 26 9.66 10.64 -0.88
N VAL A 27 8.71 9.79 -1.27
CA VAL A 27 8.99 8.43 -1.80
C VAL A 27 9.41 8.51 -3.27
N PRO A 28 10.67 8.26 -3.67
CA PRO A 28 11.13 8.55 -5.04
C PRO A 28 10.56 7.61 -6.11
N SER A 29 10.36 6.34 -5.77
CA SER A 29 9.83 5.32 -6.71
C SER A 29 8.33 5.51 -6.92
N LEU A 30 7.91 5.78 -8.16
CA LEU A 30 6.49 5.86 -8.53
C LEU A 30 5.70 4.64 -8.05
N LYS A 31 6.20 3.43 -8.32
CA LYS A 31 5.56 2.16 -7.93
C LYS A 31 5.35 2.08 -6.42
N THR A 32 6.39 2.38 -5.65
CA THR A 32 6.33 2.26 -4.19
C THR A 32 5.50 3.36 -3.56
N ARG A 33 5.55 4.58 -4.13
CA ARG A 33 4.67 5.69 -3.76
C ARG A 33 3.21 5.31 -3.97
N THR A 34 2.85 4.84 -5.16
CA THR A 34 1.48 4.38 -5.46
C THR A 34 1.04 3.23 -4.57
N ALA A 35 1.92 2.28 -4.24
CA ALA A 35 1.60 1.20 -3.30
C ALA A 35 1.29 1.75 -1.89
N LEU A 36 2.13 2.65 -1.36
CA LEU A 36 1.88 3.30 -0.06
C LEU A 36 0.60 4.14 -0.06
N THR A 37 0.34 4.90 -1.13
CA THR A 37 -0.90 5.66 -1.29
C THR A 37 -2.11 4.73 -1.33
N THR A 38 -2.01 3.57 -1.99
CA THR A 38 -3.08 2.57 -2.03
C THR A 38 -3.33 1.99 -0.65
N ALA A 39 -2.27 1.64 0.08
CA ALA A 39 -2.36 1.13 1.44
C ALA A 39 -3.06 2.14 2.37
N TYR A 40 -2.67 3.41 2.28
CA TYR A 40 -3.26 4.50 3.06
C TYR A 40 -4.74 4.74 2.68
N ALA A 41 -5.01 4.98 1.40
CA ALA A 41 -6.33 5.40 0.93
C ALA A 41 -7.40 4.30 1.03
N ALA A 42 -7.02 3.03 0.91
CA ALA A 42 -7.94 1.89 1.00
C ALA A 42 -7.82 1.12 2.34
N GLY A 43 -6.99 1.58 3.28
CA GLY A 43 -6.80 0.94 4.58
C GLY A 43 -6.26 -0.49 4.50
N LEU A 44 -5.41 -0.77 3.52
CA LEU A 44 -4.84 -2.10 3.30
C LEU A 44 -3.60 -2.33 4.15
N ARG A 45 -3.39 -3.58 4.56
CA ARG A 45 -2.11 -3.98 5.15
C ARG A 45 -1.03 -3.98 4.08
N ALA A 46 0.23 -3.85 4.50
CA ALA A 46 1.37 -3.91 3.58
C ALA A 46 1.38 -5.21 2.75
N SER A 47 1.14 -6.36 3.39
CA SER A 47 1.06 -7.66 2.71
C SER A 47 -0.10 -7.77 1.73
N GLU A 48 -1.27 -7.19 2.08
CA GLU A 48 -2.44 -7.14 1.20
C GLU A 48 -2.16 -6.26 -0.02
N THR A 49 -1.50 -5.11 0.20
CA THR A 49 -1.17 -4.13 -0.85
C THR A 49 -0.23 -4.71 -1.89
N VAL A 50 0.87 -5.34 -1.46
CA VAL A 50 1.83 -5.94 -2.40
C VAL A 50 1.24 -7.16 -3.12
N GLY A 51 0.25 -7.82 -2.52
CA GLY A 51 -0.48 -8.94 -3.09
C GLY A 51 -1.61 -8.56 -4.05
N LEU A 52 -1.84 -7.28 -4.34
CA LEU A 52 -2.88 -6.88 -5.28
C LEU A 52 -2.49 -7.25 -6.72
N LYS A 53 -3.45 -7.80 -7.47
CA LYS A 53 -3.37 -7.97 -8.91
C LYS A 53 -4.13 -6.87 -9.63
N VAL A 54 -3.78 -6.63 -10.89
CA VAL A 54 -4.50 -5.66 -11.73
C VAL A 54 -5.99 -5.99 -11.81
N GLY A 55 -6.33 -7.28 -11.93
CA GLY A 55 -7.72 -7.74 -11.97
C GLY A 55 -8.49 -7.65 -10.65
N ASP A 56 -7.84 -7.30 -9.54
CA ASP A 56 -8.52 -7.08 -8.26
C ASP A 56 -9.12 -5.66 -8.16
N ILE A 57 -8.80 -4.77 -9.12
CA ILE A 57 -9.33 -3.40 -9.18
C ILE A 57 -10.60 -3.38 -10.03
N ASP A 58 -11.76 -3.33 -9.39
CA ASP A 58 -13.03 -3.16 -10.07
C ASP A 58 -13.40 -1.67 -10.13
N SER A 59 -13.03 -1.04 -11.24
CA SER A 59 -13.34 0.38 -11.46
C SER A 59 -14.80 0.67 -11.77
N GLY A 60 -15.59 -0.34 -12.19
CA GLY A 60 -17.01 -0.19 -12.48
C GLY A 60 -17.85 -0.16 -11.20
N ARG A 61 -17.49 -1.00 -10.23
CA ARG A 61 -18.13 -1.05 -8.91
C ARG A 61 -17.47 -0.15 -7.86
N GLY A 62 -16.28 0.39 -8.15
CA GLY A 62 -15.55 1.23 -7.20
C GLY A 62 -15.06 0.44 -5.99
N VAL A 63 -14.54 -0.78 -6.21
CA VAL A 63 -14.02 -1.64 -5.14
C VAL A 63 -12.67 -2.27 -5.48
N ILE A 64 -11.91 -2.61 -4.44
CA ILE A 64 -10.72 -3.44 -4.53
C ILE A 64 -11.02 -4.78 -3.86
N LEU A 65 -10.78 -5.89 -4.55
CA LEU A 65 -10.84 -7.23 -3.99
C LEU A 65 -9.53 -7.53 -3.23
N VAL A 66 -9.62 -7.70 -1.92
CA VAL A 66 -8.48 -8.08 -1.09
C VAL A 66 -8.56 -9.57 -0.84
N ARG A 67 -7.64 -10.32 -1.46
CA ARG A 67 -7.52 -11.77 -1.28
C ARG A 67 -6.79 -12.10 0.01
N HIS A 68 -7.17 -13.19 0.66
CA HIS A 68 -6.55 -13.68 1.89
C HIS A 68 -6.53 -12.64 3.03
N GLY A 69 -7.65 -11.96 3.24
CA GLY A 69 -7.85 -11.09 4.39
C GLY A 69 -7.79 -11.84 5.73
N LYS A 70 -7.99 -11.12 6.84
CA LYS A 70 -7.96 -11.70 8.21
C LYS A 70 -8.85 -12.95 8.30
N GLY A 71 -8.27 -14.08 8.71
CA GLY A 71 -8.97 -15.37 8.82
C GLY A 71 -9.07 -16.15 7.50
N GLY A 72 -8.32 -15.75 6.47
CA GLY A 72 -8.27 -16.42 5.17
C GLY A 72 -9.46 -16.12 4.26
N LYS A 73 -10.30 -15.15 4.62
CA LYS A 73 -11.48 -14.76 3.84
C LYS A 73 -11.19 -13.53 2.98
N ASP A 74 -11.69 -13.56 1.76
CA ASP A 74 -11.63 -12.42 0.86
C ASP A 74 -12.61 -11.33 1.32
N ARG A 75 -12.27 -10.07 1.07
CA ARG A 75 -13.14 -8.92 1.34
C ARG A 75 -13.01 -7.89 0.24
N THR A 76 -14.03 -7.05 0.09
CA THR A 76 -13.97 -5.86 -0.76
C THR A 76 -13.74 -4.63 0.10
N VAL A 77 -12.87 -3.74 -0.35
CA VAL A 77 -12.70 -2.40 0.23
C VAL A 77 -13.10 -1.34 -0.80
N MET A 78 -13.49 -0.15 -0.33
CA MET A 78 -13.87 0.95 -1.21
C MET A 78 -12.68 1.48 -1.99
N LEU A 79 -12.86 1.69 -3.29
CA LEU A 79 -11.93 2.39 -4.17
C LEU A 79 -12.42 3.81 -4.39
N SER A 80 -11.79 4.79 -3.74
CA SER A 80 -12.14 6.19 -3.96
C SER A 80 -11.83 6.62 -5.39
N ALA A 81 -12.61 7.57 -5.93
CA ALA A 81 -12.38 8.11 -7.26
C ALA A 81 -10.97 8.74 -7.42
N GLN A 82 -10.44 9.32 -6.35
CA GLN A 82 -9.06 9.83 -6.33
C GLN A 82 -8.02 8.72 -6.44
N LEU A 83 -8.17 7.63 -5.66
CA LEU A 83 -7.27 6.49 -5.74
C LEU A 83 -7.32 5.85 -7.13
N LEU A 84 -8.50 5.71 -7.72
CA LEU A 84 -8.66 5.20 -9.09
C LEU A 84 -7.91 6.07 -10.12
N ARG A 85 -7.97 7.41 -10.01
CA ARG A 85 -7.20 8.31 -10.88
C ARG A 85 -5.69 8.07 -10.76
N ILE A 86 -5.19 7.94 -9.53
CA ILE A 86 -3.77 7.66 -9.25
C ILE A 86 -3.36 6.31 -9.85
N LEU A 87 -4.15 5.26 -9.63
CA LEU A 87 -3.91 3.93 -10.18
C LEU A 87 -3.92 3.93 -11.72
N ARG A 88 -4.80 4.70 -12.36
CA ARG A 88 -4.82 4.85 -13.83
C ARG A 88 -3.59 5.56 -14.38
N VAL A 89 -3.09 6.60 -13.69
CA VAL A 89 -1.83 7.25 -14.07
C VAL A 89 -0.67 6.27 -13.95
N TYR A 90 -0.58 5.58 -12.81
CA TYR A 90 0.43 4.55 -12.59
C TYR A 90 0.37 3.44 -13.63
N TRP A 91 -0.82 2.91 -13.94
CA TRP A 91 -1.00 1.84 -14.91
C TRP A 91 -0.56 2.25 -16.32
N ARG A 92 -0.83 3.50 -16.73
CA ARG A 92 -0.38 4.02 -18.05
C ARG A 92 1.14 4.10 -18.16
N LEU A 93 1.82 4.47 -17.07
CA LEU A 93 3.27 4.63 -17.04
C LEU A 93 4.02 3.31 -16.86
N ALA A 94 3.54 2.45 -15.96
CA ALA A 94 4.22 1.20 -15.58
C ALA A 94 3.71 -0.04 -16.33
N LYS A 95 2.49 0.01 -16.88
CA LYS A 95 1.80 -1.06 -17.64
C LYS A 95 1.89 -2.46 -17.00
N PRO A 96 1.56 -2.61 -15.69
CA PRO A 96 1.54 -3.92 -15.06
C PRO A 96 0.46 -4.83 -15.70
N GLN A 97 0.77 -6.12 -15.86
CA GLN A 97 -0.11 -7.11 -16.52
C GLN A 97 -0.68 -8.16 -15.56
N GLY A 98 0.04 -8.48 -14.47
CA GLY A 98 -0.38 -9.48 -13.48
C GLY A 98 -0.54 -8.84 -12.10
N TRP A 99 0.57 -8.76 -11.37
CA TRP A 99 0.63 -8.01 -10.11
C TRP A 99 0.48 -6.52 -10.36
N LEU A 100 -0.32 -5.84 -9.54
CA LEU A 100 -0.47 -4.39 -9.62
C LEU A 100 0.87 -3.70 -9.32
N PHE A 101 1.61 -4.24 -8.36
CA PHE A 101 2.96 -3.79 -8.02
C PHE A 101 3.95 -4.96 -8.22
N PRO A 102 4.47 -5.16 -9.45
CA PRO A 102 5.39 -6.26 -9.74
C PRO A 102 6.79 -6.00 -9.19
N GLY A 103 7.52 -7.05 -8.85
CA GLY A 103 8.92 -7.04 -8.41
C GLY A 103 9.90 -6.74 -9.54
N ARG A 104 11.16 -7.18 -9.38
CA ARG A 104 12.12 -7.21 -10.50
C ARG A 104 11.72 -8.27 -11.52
N ASP A 105 11.27 -9.43 -11.03
CA ASP A 105 10.57 -10.43 -11.81
C ASP A 105 9.09 -10.03 -11.92
N PRO A 106 8.55 -9.79 -13.14
CA PRO A 106 7.15 -9.44 -13.33
C PRO A 106 6.14 -10.48 -12.84
N ASN A 107 6.57 -11.75 -12.69
CA ASN A 107 5.73 -12.84 -12.20
C ASN A 107 5.61 -12.86 -10.67
N ARG A 108 6.36 -12.01 -9.96
CA ARG A 108 6.33 -11.88 -8.50
C ARG A 108 5.89 -10.48 -8.10
N PRO A 109 5.19 -10.33 -6.95
CA PRO A 109 4.93 -9.00 -6.41
C PRO A 109 6.21 -8.35 -5.89
N ILE A 110 6.17 -7.04 -5.60
CA ILE A 110 7.24 -6.43 -4.79
C ILE A 110 7.30 -7.11 -3.42
N ASP A 111 8.50 -7.24 -2.86
CA ASP A 111 8.63 -7.71 -1.49
C ASP A 111 8.05 -6.66 -0.52
N VAL A 112 7.35 -7.12 0.52
CA VAL A 112 6.79 -6.24 1.55
C VAL A 112 7.87 -5.38 2.23
N GLN A 113 9.11 -5.88 2.32
CA GLN A 113 10.26 -5.15 2.83
C GLN A 113 10.61 -3.92 2.00
N VAL A 114 10.34 -3.93 0.68
CA VAL A 114 10.51 -2.75 -0.17
C VAL A 114 9.56 -1.65 0.27
N LEU A 115 8.32 -2.00 0.61
CA LEU A 115 7.33 -1.05 1.11
C LEU A 115 7.73 -0.49 2.48
N TYR A 116 8.20 -1.35 3.39
CA TYR A 116 8.70 -0.91 4.69
C TYR A 116 9.96 -0.04 4.58
N SER A 117 10.88 -0.37 3.68
CA SER A 117 12.09 0.42 3.44
C SER A 117 11.75 1.79 2.87
N ALA A 118 10.83 1.87 1.92
CA ALA A 118 10.36 3.15 1.38
C ALA A 118 9.65 3.99 2.45
N CYS A 119 8.84 3.36 3.31
CA CYS A 119 8.21 4.06 4.43
C CYS A 119 9.25 4.64 5.40
N ARG A 120 10.28 3.86 5.78
CA ARG A 120 11.38 4.36 6.63
C ARG A 120 12.16 5.50 5.96
N SER A 121 12.48 5.34 4.67
CA SER A 121 13.21 6.35 3.90
C SER A 121 12.42 7.65 3.76
N ALA A 122 11.13 7.56 3.47
CA ALA A 122 10.26 8.72 3.35
C ALA A 122 10.09 9.44 4.69
N ARG A 123 9.96 8.69 5.79
CA ARG A 123 9.97 9.28 7.13
C ARG A 123 11.26 10.06 7.39
N ALA A 124 12.42 9.47 7.13
CA ALA A 124 13.70 10.15 7.33
C ALA A 124 13.86 11.42 6.47
N ALA A 125 13.21 11.47 5.30
CA ALA A 125 13.25 12.62 4.39
C ALA A 125 12.21 13.70 4.69
N ALA A 126 11.08 13.33 5.31
CA ALA A 126 9.95 14.23 5.60
C ALA A 126 10.04 14.92 6.98
N GLY A 127 10.99 14.52 7.84
CA GLY A 127 11.19 15.05 9.19
C GLY A 127 10.50 14.24 10.29
#